data_AF-I3UGM9-F1
#
_entry.id   AF-I3UGM9-F1
#
_cell.length_a   1.000
_cell.length_b   1.000
_cell.length_c   1.000
_cell.angle_alpha   90.00
_cell.angle_beta   90.00
_cell.angle_gamma   90.00
#
_symmetry.space_group_name_H-M   'P 1'
#
loop_
_entity.id
_entity.type
_entity.pdbx_description
1 polymer ?
#
loop_
_entity_poly.entity_id
_entity_poly.type
_entity_poly.pdbx_seq_one_letter_code
_entity_poly.pdbx_strand_id
1 'polypeptide(L)'
;MNSRRYFAAALCAIGLMTSSAVHAADAAKPADELQSFTQLPQQALKSDDNQIKLFKYWALARCGATLSKQAGSAALEEDWSNTAAAYLEYSTVPLEANEAAQALVDKFLKTTTRSGSTGGSYESMKCIDLFNSKELDVLAGQYIKK
;
A
#
# COMPACT_ATOMS: atom_id res chain seq x y z
N MET A 1 -21.56 -63.92 13.71
CA MET A 1 -22.38 -62.98 14.53
C MET A 1 -22.33 -61.63 13.82
N ASN A 2 -23.16 -61.39 12.81
CA ASN A 2 -24.53 -60.87 12.90
C ASN A 2 -24.68 -59.64 13.80
N SER A 3 -24.72 -58.45 13.19
CA SER A 3 -25.80 -57.49 13.44
C SER A 3 -25.89 -56.49 12.28
N ARG A 4 -26.81 -56.78 11.36
CA ARG A 4 -27.44 -55.80 10.46
C ARG A 4 -28.37 -54.93 11.29
N ARG A 5 -28.32 -53.61 11.12
CA ARG A 5 -29.51 -52.77 11.25
C ARG A 5 -29.60 -51.82 10.06
N TYR A 6 -30.85 -51.64 9.66
CA TYR A 6 -31.34 -51.28 8.35
C TYR A 6 -31.97 -49.88 8.37
N PHE A 7 -32.00 -49.26 7.17
CA PHE A 7 -33.00 -48.33 6.63
C PHE A 7 -33.34 -47.03 7.38
N ALA A 8 -32.96 -45.92 6.75
CA ALA A 8 -33.95 -44.94 6.26
C ALA A 8 -33.39 -44.24 5.02
N ALA A 9 -33.88 -44.65 3.85
CA ALA A 9 -33.68 -43.92 2.60
C ALA A 9 -34.64 -42.72 2.60
N ALA A 10 -34.08 -41.51 2.58
CA ALA A 10 -34.84 -40.31 2.22
C ALA A 10 -34.48 -39.96 0.77
N LEU A 11 -35.34 -40.43 -0.15
CA LEU A 11 -35.39 -40.00 -1.54
C LEU A 11 -35.89 -38.55 -1.58
N CYS A 12 -34.99 -37.58 -1.74
CA CYS A 12 -35.36 -36.30 -2.31
C CYS A 12 -35.13 -36.35 -3.82
N ALA A 13 -36.19 -36.71 -4.54
CA ALA A 13 -36.25 -36.61 -5.98
C ALA A 13 -36.67 -35.19 -6.38
N ILE A 14 -35.92 -34.68 -7.37
CA ILE A 14 -36.30 -33.65 -8.35
C ILE A 14 -36.22 -32.19 -7.90
N GLY A 15 -35.16 -31.56 -8.41
CA GLY A 15 -35.03 -30.13 -8.63
C GLY A 15 -33.85 -29.87 -9.56
N LEU A 16 -33.97 -30.28 -10.83
CA LEU A 16 -33.07 -29.83 -11.90
C LEU A 16 -33.23 -28.31 -12.06
N MET A 17 -32.39 -27.55 -11.37
CA MET A 17 -32.09 -26.16 -11.72
C MET A 17 -30.70 -26.15 -12.35
N THR A 18 -30.67 -26.42 -13.65
CA THR A 18 -29.56 -26.05 -14.51
C THR A 18 -29.58 -24.53 -14.64
N SER A 19 -28.71 -23.83 -13.93
CA SER A 19 -28.06 -22.61 -14.45
C SER A 19 -26.98 -22.11 -13.49
N SER A 20 -25.75 -22.24 -13.97
CA SER A 20 -24.66 -21.28 -13.77
C SER A 20 -24.25 -20.91 -12.33
N ALA A 21 -23.61 -21.85 -11.63
CA ALA A 21 -22.63 -21.49 -10.59
C ALA A 21 -21.22 -21.21 -11.16
N VAL A 22 -21.06 -21.27 -12.49
CA VAL A 22 -19.75 -21.18 -13.18
C VAL A 22 -19.37 -19.73 -13.54
N HIS A 23 -20.26 -18.74 -13.40
CA HIS A 23 -20.01 -17.36 -13.88
C HIS A 23 -19.70 -16.33 -12.78
N ALA A 24 -19.44 -16.74 -11.53
CA ALA A 24 -19.11 -15.81 -10.45
C ALA A 24 -17.65 -15.89 -9.96
N ALA A 25 -16.77 -16.64 -10.65
CA ALA A 25 -15.35 -16.74 -10.29
C ALA A 25 -14.44 -15.79 -11.08
N ASP A 26 -14.93 -15.18 -12.17
CA ASP A 26 -14.09 -14.51 -13.18
C ASP A 26 -13.95 -12.98 -13.05
N ALA A 27 -14.19 -12.39 -11.88
CA ALA A 27 -14.11 -10.93 -11.72
C ALA A 27 -13.28 -10.42 -10.54
N ALA A 28 -12.52 -11.28 -9.86
CA ALA A 28 -11.47 -10.83 -8.97
C ALA A 28 -10.13 -11.08 -9.65
N LYS A 29 -9.60 -10.08 -10.36
CA LYS A 29 -8.17 -10.04 -10.68
C LYS A 29 -7.44 -10.27 -9.34
N PRO A 30 -6.55 -11.28 -9.22
CA PRO A 30 -5.81 -11.44 -7.98
C PRO A 30 -5.18 -10.09 -7.68
N ALA A 31 -5.41 -9.57 -6.46
CA ALA A 31 -4.67 -8.42 -6.00
C ALA A 31 -3.20 -8.77 -6.22
N ASP A 32 -2.49 -7.99 -7.02
CA ASP A 32 -1.06 -8.21 -7.24
C ASP A 32 -0.44 -8.37 -5.86
N GLU A 33 0.10 -9.56 -5.59
CA GLU A 33 0.77 -9.86 -4.34
C GLU A 33 1.79 -8.74 -4.09
N LEU A 34 1.88 -8.25 -2.85
CA LEU A 34 2.74 -7.11 -2.53
C LEU A 34 4.21 -7.52 -2.76
N GLN A 35 4.69 -7.37 -3.98
CA GLN A 35 6.04 -7.79 -4.36
C GLN A 35 7.03 -6.88 -3.65
N SER A 36 7.83 -7.48 -2.77
CA SER A 36 8.94 -6.78 -2.14
C SER A 36 9.92 -6.32 -3.23
N PHE A 37 10.27 -5.03 -3.26
CA PHE A 37 11.24 -4.50 -4.22
C PHE A 37 12.59 -5.21 -4.16
N THR A 38 12.95 -5.75 -2.99
CA THR A 38 14.18 -6.52 -2.77
C THR A 38 14.24 -7.84 -3.57
N GLN A 39 13.09 -8.33 -4.03
CA GLN A 39 12.97 -9.59 -4.78
C GLN A 39 12.76 -9.35 -6.29
N LEU A 40 12.59 -8.10 -6.70
CA LEU A 40 12.41 -7.77 -8.11
C LEU A 40 13.76 -7.78 -8.85
N PRO A 41 13.81 -8.28 -10.10
CA PRO A 41 15.00 -8.16 -10.91
C PRO A 41 15.28 -6.68 -11.20
N GLN A 42 16.56 -6.32 -11.30
CA GLN A 42 17.00 -4.93 -11.48
C GLN A 42 16.32 -4.22 -12.67
N GLN A 43 16.05 -4.95 -13.75
CA GLN A 43 15.35 -4.40 -14.91
C GLN A 43 13.88 -4.07 -14.63
N ALA A 44 13.20 -4.86 -13.80
CA ALA A 44 11.83 -4.56 -13.41
C ALA A 44 11.76 -3.35 -12.48
N LEU A 45 12.74 -3.18 -11.59
CA LEU A 45 12.82 -1.99 -10.71
C LEU A 45 12.88 -0.68 -11.50
N LYS A 46 13.52 -0.69 -12.68
CA LYS A 46 13.67 0.49 -13.53
C LYS A 46 12.40 0.88 -14.32
N SER A 47 11.33 0.09 -14.25
CA SER A 47 10.08 0.52 -14.91
C SER A 47 9.53 1.76 -14.23
N ASP A 48 8.91 2.63 -15.03
CA ASP A 48 8.36 3.89 -14.53
C ASP A 48 7.31 3.67 -13.43
N ASP A 49 6.47 2.63 -13.57
CA ASP A 49 5.49 2.26 -12.54
C ASP A 49 6.15 1.87 -11.20
N ASN A 50 7.27 1.13 -11.24
CA ASN A 50 7.98 0.76 -10.02
C ASN A 50 8.75 1.93 -9.43
N GLN A 51 9.31 2.82 -10.27
CA GLN A 51 9.93 4.06 -9.82
C GLN A 51 8.92 4.98 -9.14
N ILE A 52 7.70 5.10 -9.67
CA ILE A 52 6.61 5.84 -9.03
C ILE A 52 6.28 5.24 -7.67
N LYS A 53 6.14 3.91 -7.57
CA LYS A 53 5.87 3.26 -6.29
C LYS A 53 6.99 3.50 -5.28
N LEU A 54 8.24 3.29 -5.65
CA LEU A 54 9.42 3.54 -4.81
C LEU A 54 9.45 4.98 -4.30
N PHE A 55 9.21 5.96 -5.18
CA PHE A 55 9.17 7.38 -4.81
C PHE A 55 8.03 7.69 -3.83
N LYS A 56 6.83 7.11 -4.04
CA LYS A 56 5.70 7.31 -3.12
C LYS A 56 5.94 6.66 -1.76
N TYR A 57 6.52 5.45 -1.73
CA TYR A 57 6.88 4.79 -0.48
C TYR A 57 8.00 5.52 0.26
N TRP A 58 8.98 6.04 -0.47
CA TRP A 58 9.99 6.93 0.09
C TRP A 58 9.35 8.15 0.76
N ALA A 59 8.43 8.84 0.08
CA ALA A 59 7.75 10.02 0.62
C ALA A 59 6.92 9.69 1.88
N LEU A 60 6.23 8.55 1.89
CA LEU A 60 5.52 8.06 3.08
C LEU A 60 6.47 7.81 4.25
N ALA A 61 7.59 7.14 4.01
CA ALA A 61 8.58 6.85 5.05
C ALA A 61 9.21 8.13 5.61
N ARG A 62 9.53 9.10 4.74
CA ARG A 62 9.99 10.43 5.17
C ARG A 62 8.96 11.18 6.00
N CYS A 63 7.68 11.09 5.64
CA CYS A 63 6.60 11.66 6.45
C CYS A 63 6.54 11.02 7.84
N GLY A 64 6.63 9.68 7.91
CA GLY A 64 6.71 8.95 9.18
C GLY A 64 7.91 9.35 10.04
N ALA A 65 9.09 9.54 9.43
CA ALA A 65 10.29 9.99 10.12
C ALA A 65 10.12 11.41 10.68
N THR A 66 9.62 12.35 9.88
CA THR A 66 9.35 13.74 10.33
C THR A 66 8.34 13.77 11.47
N LEU A 67 7.27 12.96 11.40
CA LEU A 67 6.29 12.84 12.49
C LEU A 67 6.91 12.26 13.76
N SER A 68 7.70 11.21 13.62
CA SER A 68 8.35 10.55 14.76
C SER A 68 9.30 11.50 15.48
N LYS A 69 10.04 12.32 14.71
CA LYS A 69 10.86 13.41 15.23
C LYS A 69 10.03 14.45 15.99
N GLN A 70 8.92 14.91 15.41
CA GLN A 70 8.01 15.87 16.05
C GLN A 70 7.41 15.33 17.36
N ALA A 71 7.18 14.01 17.42
CA ALA A 71 6.70 13.32 18.61
C ALA A 71 7.81 13.01 19.64
N GLY A 72 9.08 13.32 19.33
CA GLY A 72 10.22 13.04 20.21
C GLY A 72 10.62 11.56 20.28
N SER A 73 10.21 10.74 19.32
CA SER A 73 10.53 9.31 19.28
C SER A 73 11.72 9.02 18.37
N ALA A 74 12.92 8.99 18.94
CA ALA A 74 14.16 8.72 18.20
C ALA A 74 14.18 7.34 17.52
N ALA A 75 13.71 6.30 18.21
CA ALA A 75 13.69 4.94 17.65
C ALA A 75 12.77 4.83 16.41
N LEU A 76 11.63 5.52 16.43
CA LEU A 76 10.74 5.55 15.26
C LEU A 76 11.27 6.47 14.15
N GLU A 77 11.90 7.60 14.50
CA GLU A 77 12.56 8.46 13.51
C GLU A 77 13.65 7.69 12.76
N GLU A 78 14.47 6.91 13.47
CA GLU A 78 15.52 6.07 12.89
C GLU A 78 14.95 5.00 11.98
N ASP A 79 13.97 4.21 12.44
CA ASP A 79 13.36 3.13 11.66
C ASP A 79 12.73 3.64 10.35
N TRP A 80 11.95 4.72 10.42
CA TRP A 80 11.36 5.35 9.26
C TRP A 80 12.41 5.96 8.31
N SER A 81 13.50 6.51 8.86
CA SER A 81 14.59 7.05 8.05
C SER A 81 15.37 5.95 7.33
N ASN A 82 15.64 4.83 8.00
CA ASN A 82 16.26 3.65 7.40
C ASN A 82 15.37 3.04 6.33
N THR A 83 14.05 3.00 6.57
CA THR A 83 13.06 2.56 5.57
C THR A 83 13.07 3.46 4.34
N ALA A 84 13.12 4.79 4.51
CA ALA A 84 13.25 5.72 3.38
C ALA A 84 14.58 5.49 2.63
N ALA A 85 15.70 5.30 3.34
CA ALA A 85 16.98 5.00 2.72
C ALA A 85 16.93 3.72 1.88
N ALA A 86 16.28 2.66 2.37
CA ALA A 86 16.12 1.41 1.62
C ALA A 86 15.35 1.62 0.30
N TYR A 87 14.33 2.48 0.26
CA TYR A 87 13.64 2.80 -1.00
C TYR A 87 14.53 3.60 -1.98
N LEU A 88 15.44 4.45 -1.47
CA LEU A 88 16.40 5.18 -2.31
C LEU A 88 17.38 4.25 -3.02
N GLU A 89 17.77 3.13 -2.40
CA GLU A 89 18.72 2.17 -3.01
C GLU A 89 18.25 1.64 -4.37
N TYR A 90 16.92 1.53 -4.55
CA TYR A 90 16.30 1.02 -5.78
C TYR A 90 15.77 2.13 -6.68
N SER A 91 15.77 3.37 -6.20
CA SER A 91 15.23 4.50 -6.93
C SER A 91 16.27 5.07 -7.90
N THR A 92 15.78 5.51 -9.06
CA THR A 92 16.55 6.27 -10.05
C THR A 92 16.11 7.72 -10.14
N VAL A 93 15.23 8.17 -9.24
CA VAL A 93 14.76 9.56 -9.23
C VAL A 93 15.89 10.49 -8.77
N PRO A 94 15.99 11.69 -9.34
CA PRO A 94 17.03 12.64 -8.98
C PRO A 94 16.80 13.21 -7.56
N LEU A 95 17.86 13.74 -6.94
CA LEU A 95 17.80 14.28 -5.58
C LEU A 95 16.74 15.39 -5.45
N GLU A 96 16.61 16.22 -6.47
CA GLU A 96 15.67 17.33 -6.55
C GLU A 96 14.21 16.85 -6.42
N ALA A 97 13.89 15.64 -6.91
CA ALA A 97 12.57 15.03 -6.74
C ALA A 97 12.29 14.73 -5.27
N ASN A 98 13.30 14.20 -4.56
CA ASN A 98 13.21 13.86 -3.14
C ASN A 98 13.12 15.12 -2.26
N GLU A 99 13.89 16.17 -2.58
CA GLU A 99 13.79 17.46 -1.90
C GLU A 99 12.41 18.10 -2.09
N ALA A 100 11.86 18.06 -3.31
CA ALA A 100 10.51 18.54 -3.59
C ALA A 100 9.44 17.72 -2.83
N ALA A 101 9.60 16.41 -2.75
CA ALA A 101 8.71 15.56 -1.97
C ALA A 101 8.82 15.82 -0.46
N GLN A 102 10.03 16.10 0.06
CA GLN A 102 10.21 16.51 1.45
C GLN A 102 9.50 17.85 1.74
N ALA A 103 9.54 18.81 0.80
CA ALA A 103 8.77 20.05 0.94
C ALA A 103 7.25 19.80 0.95
N LEU A 104 6.75 18.83 0.18
CA LEU A 104 5.35 18.39 0.25
C LEU A 104 5.02 17.71 1.59
N VAL A 105 5.91 16.89 2.13
CA VAL A 105 5.77 16.32 3.48
C VAL A 105 5.56 17.43 4.50
N ASP A 106 6.46 18.40 4.54
CA ASP A 106 6.41 19.49 5.53
C ASP A 106 5.14 20.33 5.38
N LYS A 107 4.70 20.56 4.13
CA LYS A 107 3.42 21.24 3.83
C LYS A 107 2.25 20.45 4.41
N PHE A 108 2.11 19.17 4.08
CA PHE A 108 0.97 18.35 4.53
C PHE A 108 0.90 18.26 6.06
N LEU A 109 2.03 18.05 6.72
CA LEU A 109 2.07 17.99 8.19
C LEU A 109 1.63 19.31 8.84
N LYS A 110 2.00 20.44 8.23
CA LYS A 110 1.66 21.78 8.72
C LYS A 110 0.23 22.21 8.42
N THR A 111 -0.29 21.91 7.22
CA THR A 111 -1.52 22.53 6.71
C THR A 111 -2.74 21.62 6.74
N THR A 112 -2.54 20.31 6.78
CA THR A 112 -3.65 19.35 6.78
C THR A 112 -4.17 19.19 8.20
N THR A 113 -5.48 19.34 8.38
CA THR A 113 -6.16 19.08 9.66
C THR A 113 -6.92 17.77 9.57
N ARG A 114 -6.80 16.92 10.60
CA ARG A 114 -7.54 15.67 10.70
C ARG A 114 -8.20 15.53 12.06
N SER A 115 -9.34 14.85 12.05
CA SER A 115 -10.16 14.58 13.22
C SER A 115 -10.88 13.26 13.04
N GLY A 116 -11.36 12.71 14.14
CA GLY A 116 -12.16 11.49 14.19
C GLY A 116 -12.94 11.43 15.50
N SER A 117 -13.84 10.46 15.62
CA SER A 117 -14.67 10.28 16.81
C SER A 117 -13.90 9.78 18.03
N THR A 118 -12.71 9.20 17.84
CA THR A 118 -11.81 8.78 18.91
C THR A 118 -10.91 9.95 19.33
N GLY A 119 -10.35 9.95 20.54
CA GLY A 119 -9.32 10.94 20.90
C GLY A 119 -8.01 10.67 20.15
N GLY A 120 -7.35 11.70 19.62
CA GLY A 120 -6.05 11.57 18.96
C GLY A 120 -5.64 12.80 18.14
N SER A 121 -4.35 12.89 17.82
CA SER A 121 -3.81 13.96 16.95
C SER A 121 -3.97 13.67 15.46
N TYR A 122 -4.18 12.40 15.08
CA TYR A 122 -4.39 11.95 13.70
C TYR A 122 -3.27 12.34 12.72
N GLU A 123 -2.06 12.60 13.23
CA GLU A 123 -0.92 13.03 12.42
C GLU A 123 -0.56 12.01 11.33
N SER A 124 -0.61 10.71 11.63
CA SER A 124 -0.38 9.65 10.65
C SER A 124 -1.37 9.68 9.49
N MET A 125 -2.61 10.17 9.69
CA MET A 125 -3.57 10.33 8.59
C MET A 125 -3.08 11.36 7.57
N LYS A 126 -2.37 12.41 7.99
CA LYS A 126 -1.82 13.42 7.07
C LYS A 126 -0.78 12.80 6.13
N CYS A 127 0.03 11.86 6.62
CA CYS A 127 0.97 11.10 5.78
C CYS A 127 0.25 10.16 4.80
N ILE A 128 -0.84 9.52 5.24
CA ILE A 128 -1.68 8.68 4.36
C ILE A 128 -2.34 9.55 3.29
N ASP A 129 -2.78 10.75 3.62
CA ASP A 129 -3.34 11.69 2.64
C ASP A 129 -2.31 12.12 1.61
N LEU A 130 -1.10 12.46 2.05
CA LEU A 130 0.01 12.80 1.15
C LEU A 130 0.30 11.64 0.21
N PHE A 131 0.40 10.41 0.73
CA PHE A 131 0.66 9.22 -0.08
C PHE A 131 -0.40 9.00 -1.17
N ASN A 132 -1.65 9.38 -0.91
CA ASN A 132 -2.77 9.27 -1.85
C ASN A 132 -3.08 10.60 -2.58
N SER A 133 -2.26 11.63 -2.43
CA SER A 133 -2.54 12.96 -2.97
C SER A 133 -2.24 13.07 -4.46
N LYS A 134 -3.02 13.91 -5.15
CA LYS A 134 -2.76 14.27 -6.55
C LYS A 134 -1.46 15.07 -6.66
N GLU A 135 -1.11 15.84 -5.65
CA GLU A 135 0.11 16.62 -5.59
C GLU A 135 1.35 15.72 -5.66
N LEU A 136 1.37 14.62 -4.89
CA LEU A 136 2.46 13.65 -4.95
C LEU A 136 2.47 12.88 -6.27
N ASP A 137 1.30 12.54 -6.83
CA ASP A 137 1.21 11.89 -8.14
C ASP A 137 1.72 12.79 -9.29
N VAL A 138 1.38 14.07 -9.26
CA VAL A 138 1.87 15.07 -10.21
C VAL A 138 3.38 15.25 -10.05
N LEU A 139 3.88 15.34 -8.82
CA LEU A 139 5.31 15.44 -8.57
C LEU A 139 6.06 14.21 -9.12
N ALA A 140 5.55 13.00 -8.88
CA ALA A 140 6.13 11.78 -9.43
C ALA A 140 6.22 11.84 -10.97
N GLY A 141 5.13 12.26 -11.64
CA GLY A 141 5.10 12.40 -13.10
C GLY A 141 5.98 13.51 -13.69
N GLN A 142 6.47 14.46 -12.89
CA GLN A 142 7.43 15.47 -13.35
C GLN A 142 8.85 14.90 -13.47
N TYR A 143 9.21 13.97 -12.60
CA TYR A 143 10.57 13.43 -12.49
C TYR A 143 10.72 12.03 -13.06
N ILE A 144 9.61 11.31 -13.21
CA ILE A 144 9.56 9.94 -13.71
C ILE A 144 8.79 10.00 -15.02
N LYS A 145 9.47 9.67 -16.12
CA LYS A 145 8.81 9.58 -17.43
C LYS A 145 7.78 8.45 -17.38
N LYS A 146 6.81 8.48 -18.27
CA LYS A 146 5.91 7.36 -18.54
C LYS A 146 5.99 7.05 -20.04
#